data_AF-A0A7Z1QY04-F1
#
_entry.id   AF-A0A7Z1QY04-F1
#
_cell.length_a   1.000
_cell.length_b   1.000
_cell.length_c   1.000
_cell.angle_alpha   90.00
_cell.angle_beta   90.00
_cell.angle_gamma   90.00
#
_symmetry.space_group_name_H-M   'P 1'
#
loop_
_entity.id
_entity.type
_entity.pdbx_description
1 polymer ?
#
loop_
_entity_poly.entity_id
_entity_poly.type
_entity_poly.pdbx_seq_one_letter_code
_entity_poly.pdbx_strand_id
1 'polypeptide(L)'
;MSSNVNVTNPSKRKRVLIVAANPATSPTTGWPIGFWWAELTHPWWAFTEAGRVTALVCHATCVLLEARLATGALLVEGKTWTGFANSEEQLADSFVGTRIQPFWIEEEARQIEGTNFVVDQPFREFAVRDGLLVTGQQQFSGAAAARLVIEALGR
;
A
#
# COMPACT_ATOMS: atom_id res chain seq x y z
N MET A 1 -7.31 -19.15 22.40
CA MET A 1 -6.10 -19.35 23.23
C MET A 1 -4.90 -18.86 22.43
N SER A 2 -4.27 -17.76 22.86
CA SER A 2 -3.05 -17.25 22.23
C SER A 2 -1.92 -18.25 22.46
N SER A 3 -1.54 -19.00 21.42
CA SER A 3 -0.31 -19.79 21.46
C SER A 3 0.86 -18.84 21.66
N ASN A 4 1.60 -18.98 22.76
CA ASN A 4 2.78 -18.17 23.08
C ASN A 4 3.68 -18.00 21.84
N VAL A 5 3.64 -16.81 21.24
CA VAL A 5 4.50 -16.46 20.11
C VAL A 5 5.89 -16.29 20.68
N ASN A 6 6.70 -17.35 20.63
CA ASN A 6 8.13 -17.25 20.90
C ASN A 6 8.77 -16.39 19.79
N VAL A 7 8.97 -15.10 20.08
CA VAL A 7 9.55 -14.09 19.18
C VAL A 7 11.07 -14.22 19.01
N THR A 8 11.73 -15.00 19.87
CA THR A 8 13.19 -15.16 19.86
C THR A 8 13.66 -16.41 19.12
N ASN A 9 12.76 -17.34 18.76
CA ASN A 9 13.14 -18.55 18.02
C ASN A 9 13.71 -18.20 16.62
N PRO A 10 15.01 -18.44 16.35
CA PRO A 10 15.63 -18.10 15.07
C PRO A 10 15.23 -19.05 13.93
N SER A 11 14.75 -20.27 14.23
CA SER A 11 14.29 -21.22 13.20
C SER A 11 12.85 -20.97 12.75
N LYS A 12 12.10 -20.12 13.46
CA LYS A 12 10.71 -19.82 13.12
C LYS A 12 10.65 -18.64 12.15
N ARG A 13 10.07 -18.88 10.96
CA ARG A 13 9.84 -17.83 9.95
C ARG A 13 8.97 -16.71 10.54
N LYS A 14 9.58 -15.55 10.81
CA LYS A 14 8.89 -14.36 11.35
C LYS A 14 7.92 -13.80 10.33
N ARG A 15 6.81 -13.21 10.82
CA ARG A 15 5.82 -12.46 10.04
C ARG A 15 5.94 -11.01 10.44
N VAL A 16 5.93 -10.11 9.46
CA VAL A 16 6.09 -8.69 9.70
C VAL A 16 4.87 -7.98 9.14
N LEU A 17 4.28 -7.11 9.95
CA LEU A 17 3.25 -6.16 9.54
C LEU A 17 3.80 -4.78 9.86
N ILE A 18 3.84 -3.89 8.86
CA ILE A 18 4.13 -2.48 9.04
C ILE A 18 2.84 -1.71 8.78
N VAL A 19 2.48 -0.86 9.74
CA VAL A 19 1.38 0.09 9.61
C VAL A 19 1.99 1.47 9.69
N ALA A 20 1.87 2.22 8.58
CA ALA A 20 2.26 3.63 8.53
C ALA A 20 0.99 4.47 8.42
N ALA A 21 0.83 5.40 9.35
CA ALA A 21 -0.22 6.41 9.33
C ALA A 21 0.34 7.68 9.97
N ASN A 22 0.25 8.82 9.30
CA ASN A 22 0.62 10.10 9.87
C ASN A 22 -0.41 11.17 9.48
N PRO A 23 -0.71 12.13 10.37
CA PRO A 23 -1.24 13.40 9.95
C PRO A 23 -0.14 14.20 9.24
N ALA A 24 -0.49 15.06 8.28
CA ALA A 24 0.49 15.94 7.62
C ALA A 24 1.07 17.00 8.58
N THR A 25 0.36 17.29 9.67
CA THR A 25 0.75 18.27 10.68
C THR A 25 0.43 17.74 12.07
N SER A 26 1.35 17.92 13.00
CA SER A 26 1.15 17.51 14.39
C SER A 26 0.09 18.37 15.06
N PRO A 27 -0.98 17.80 15.64
CA PRO A 27 -1.98 18.57 16.37
C PRO A 27 -1.42 19.14 17.69
N THR A 28 -0.28 18.64 18.16
CA THR A 28 0.38 19.09 19.40
C THR A 28 1.34 20.25 19.15
N THR A 29 2.12 20.18 18.07
CA THR A 29 3.19 21.17 17.81
C THR A 29 2.88 22.14 16.67
N GLY A 30 1.91 21.81 15.81
CA GLY A 30 1.62 22.58 14.60
C GLY A 30 2.67 22.45 13.51
N TRP A 31 3.69 21.61 13.69
CA TRP A 31 4.75 21.42 12.69
C TRP A 31 4.36 20.39 11.64
N PRO A 32 4.82 20.57 10.38
CA PRO A 32 4.77 19.50 9.40
C PRO A 32 5.46 18.26 9.96
N ILE A 33 4.76 17.13 9.94
CA ILE A 33 5.31 15.83 10.33
C ILE A 33 5.07 14.83 9.21
N GLY A 34 5.95 13.85 9.12
CA GLY A 34 5.94 12.86 8.07
C GLY A 34 6.96 11.78 8.33
N PHE A 35 7.15 10.93 7.33
CA PHE A 35 8.23 9.97 7.24
C PHE A 35 9.12 10.40 6.07
N TRP A 36 10.41 10.07 6.15
CA TRP A 36 11.26 10.18 4.99
C TRP A 36 10.84 9.13 3.95
N TRP A 37 10.95 9.46 2.66
CA TRP A 37 10.64 8.50 1.60
C TRP A 37 11.40 7.19 1.77
N ALA A 38 12.68 7.26 2.13
CA ALA A 38 13.51 6.10 2.43
C ALA A 38 12.97 5.27 3.61
N GLU A 39 12.42 5.89 4.66
CA GLU A 39 11.86 5.17 5.81
C GLU A 39 10.59 4.39 5.44
N LEU A 40 9.77 4.94 4.55
CA LEU A 40 8.55 4.28 4.09
C LEU A 40 8.87 3.17 3.07
N THR A 41 9.78 3.42 2.13
CA THR A 41 10.05 2.51 1.01
C THR A 41 11.02 1.39 1.34
N HIS A 42 11.98 1.62 2.24
CA HIS A 42 13.02 0.63 2.55
C HIS A 42 12.46 -0.69 3.10
N PRO A 43 11.48 -0.70 4.05
CA PRO A 43 10.90 -1.94 4.51
C PRO A 43 10.13 -2.69 3.41
N TRP A 44 9.46 -1.97 2.49
CA TRP A 44 8.75 -2.58 1.37
C TRP A 44 9.69 -3.30 0.42
N TRP A 45 10.79 -2.65 0.07
CA TRP A 45 11.85 -3.25 -0.72
C TRP A 45 12.44 -4.48 -0.02
N ALA A 46 12.88 -4.33 1.23
CA ALA A 46 13.50 -5.41 1.99
C ALA A 46 12.59 -6.65 2.15
N PHE A 47 11.28 -6.45 2.35
CA PHE A 47 10.34 -7.56 2.48
C PHE A 47 10.03 -8.24 1.16
N THR A 48 9.91 -7.47 0.08
CA THR A 48 9.66 -8.01 -1.25
C THR A 48 10.83 -8.90 -1.70
N GLU A 49 12.06 -8.40 -1.57
CA GLU A 49 13.30 -9.16 -1.87
C GLU A 49 13.45 -10.41 -0.99
N ALA A 50 12.99 -10.35 0.27
CA ALA A 50 12.97 -11.49 1.18
C ALA A 50 11.80 -12.48 0.94
N GLY A 51 11.07 -12.35 -0.18
CA GLY A 51 9.96 -13.22 -0.54
C GLY A 51 8.82 -13.19 0.48
N ARG A 52 8.51 -12.02 1.03
CA ARG A 52 7.42 -11.80 1.99
C ARG A 52 6.22 -11.20 1.29
N VAL A 53 5.03 -11.56 1.79
CA VAL A 53 3.78 -10.93 1.37
C VAL A 53 3.79 -9.47 1.82
N THR A 54 3.50 -8.57 0.90
CA THR A 54 3.41 -7.13 1.12
C THR A 54 2.00 -6.65 0.79
N ALA A 55 1.46 -5.69 1.55
CA ALA A 55 0.08 -5.23 1.41
C ALA A 55 -0.05 -3.73 1.63
N LEU A 56 -0.58 -3.01 0.64
CA LEU A 56 -0.84 -1.57 0.71
C LEU A 56 -2.31 -1.28 0.44
N VAL A 57 -2.91 -0.30 1.11
CA VAL A 57 -4.33 0.03 0.94
C VAL A 57 -4.49 1.55 0.85
N CYS A 58 -5.42 2.02 0.02
CA CYS A 58 -5.74 3.44 -0.14
C CYS A 58 -4.51 4.23 -0.63
N HIS A 59 -4.23 5.40 -0.06
CA HIS A 59 -3.08 6.23 -0.45
C HIS A 59 -1.71 5.61 -0.21
N ALA A 60 -1.59 4.57 0.63
CA ALA A 60 -0.31 3.90 0.86
C ALA A 60 0.29 3.34 -0.45
N THR A 61 -0.55 3.05 -1.45
CA THR A 61 -0.12 2.55 -2.75
C THR A 61 0.68 3.57 -3.56
N CYS A 62 0.73 4.85 -3.17
CA CYS A 62 1.60 5.85 -3.80
C CYS A 62 3.08 5.44 -3.77
N VAL A 63 3.49 4.63 -2.77
CA VAL A 63 4.83 4.04 -2.70
C VAL A 63 5.20 3.30 -3.99
N LEU A 64 4.23 2.65 -4.61
CA LEU A 64 4.45 1.81 -5.78
C LEU A 64 4.72 2.62 -7.06
N LEU A 65 4.47 3.94 -7.05
CA LEU A 65 4.79 4.82 -8.17
C LEU A 65 6.30 4.94 -8.41
N GLU A 66 7.11 4.85 -7.35
CA GLU A 66 8.57 4.98 -7.46
C GLU A 66 9.38 3.88 -6.78
N ALA A 67 8.74 2.94 -6.06
CA ALA A 67 9.45 1.84 -5.43
C ALA A 67 10.14 0.94 -6.46
N ARG A 68 11.45 0.73 -6.28
CA ARG A 68 12.30 -0.07 -7.16
C ARG A 68 12.93 -1.25 -6.45
N LEU A 69 13.16 -2.32 -7.20
CA LEU A 69 13.96 -3.48 -6.79
C LEU A 69 15.45 -3.12 -6.78
N ALA A 70 16.28 -4.02 -6.25
CA ALA A 70 17.74 -3.83 -6.27
C ALA A 70 18.31 -3.70 -7.69
N THR A 71 17.59 -4.24 -8.69
CA THR A 71 17.91 -4.16 -10.11
C THR A 71 17.60 -2.80 -10.75
N GLY A 72 16.90 -1.89 -10.04
CA GLY A 72 16.40 -0.63 -10.58
C GLY A 72 15.04 -0.72 -11.29
N ALA A 73 14.56 -1.95 -11.55
CA ALA A 73 13.20 -2.21 -12.05
C ALA A 73 12.14 -1.68 -11.08
N LEU A 74 11.01 -1.20 -11.60
CA LEU A 74 9.88 -0.84 -10.73
C LEU A 74 9.32 -2.10 -10.08
N LEU A 75 8.93 -1.99 -8.81
CA LEU A 75 8.38 -3.12 -8.07
C LEU A 75 7.08 -3.65 -8.71
N VAL A 76 6.31 -2.75 -9.32
CA VAL A 76 5.05 -3.05 -10.04
C VAL A 76 5.24 -3.39 -11.51
N GLU A 77 6.48 -3.46 -12.01
CA GLU A 77 6.75 -3.86 -13.39
C GLU A 77 6.16 -5.26 -13.68
N GLY A 78 5.35 -5.33 -14.73
CA GLY A 78 4.62 -6.53 -15.15
C GLY A 78 3.46 -6.93 -14.22
N LYS A 79 3.08 -6.10 -13.23
CA LYS A 79 2.07 -6.44 -12.22
C LYS A 79 0.73 -5.79 -12.46
N THR A 80 -0.33 -6.47 -12.01
CA THR A 80 -1.64 -5.85 -11.80
C THR A 80 -1.78 -5.38 -10.36
N TRP A 81 -2.23 -4.13 -10.19
CA TRP A 81 -2.36 -3.51 -8.87
C TRP A 81 -3.46 -2.45 -8.85
N THR A 82 -3.90 -2.07 -7.65
CA THR A 82 -4.92 -1.03 -7.43
C THR A 82 -4.44 -0.04 -6.36
N GLY A 83 -5.20 1.03 -6.18
CA GLY A 83 -4.94 2.13 -5.25
C GLY A 83 -6.09 3.13 -5.30
N PHE A 84 -6.03 4.18 -4.48
CA PHE A 84 -7.12 5.16 -4.41
C PHE A 84 -7.41 5.78 -5.79
N ALA A 85 -8.67 5.74 -6.20
CA ALA A 85 -9.10 6.06 -7.55
C ALA A 85 -9.39 7.57 -7.73
N ASN A 86 -9.29 8.06 -8.97
CA ASN A 86 -9.60 9.45 -9.32
C ASN A 86 -11.05 9.82 -8.97
N SER A 87 -11.98 8.87 -9.12
CA SER A 87 -13.39 9.08 -8.73
C SER A 87 -13.54 9.32 -7.23
N GLU A 88 -12.69 8.73 -6.40
CA GLU A 88 -12.69 8.87 -4.95
C GLU A 88 -11.98 10.16 -4.52
N GLU A 89 -10.88 10.53 -5.18
CA GLU A 89 -10.23 11.84 -5.01
C GLU A 89 -11.19 12.98 -5.36
N GLN A 90 -11.88 12.87 -6.50
CA GLN A 90 -12.85 13.88 -6.94
C GLN A 90 -13.99 14.06 -5.93
N LEU A 91 -14.46 12.97 -5.32
CA LEU A 91 -15.47 13.02 -4.25
C LEU A 91 -14.92 13.69 -2.99
N ALA A 92 -13.69 13.39 -2.59
CA ALA A 92 -13.04 14.01 -1.44
C ALA A 92 -12.82 15.51 -1.65
N ASP A 93 -12.28 15.92 -2.80
CA ASP A 93 -12.08 17.31 -3.18
C ASP A 93 -13.41 18.07 -3.23
N SER A 94 -14.47 17.46 -3.76
CA SER A 94 -15.81 18.08 -3.81
C SER A 94 -16.42 18.27 -2.42
N PHE A 95 -16.19 17.31 -1.51
CA PHE A 95 -16.66 17.38 -0.13
C PHE A 95 -15.93 18.48 0.67
N VAL A 96 -14.62 18.63 0.46
CA VAL A 96 -13.80 19.65 1.14
C VAL A 96 -13.92 21.02 0.45
N GLY A 97 -14.23 21.06 -0.85
CA GLY A 97 -14.32 22.27 -1.66
C GLY A 97 -12.98 22.80 -2.17
N THR A 98 -11.91 22.02 -2.08
CA THR A 98 -10.57 22.34 -2.59
C THR A 98 -9.83 21.07 -2.95
N ARG A 99 -8.79 21.19 -3.78
CA ARG A 99 -7.86 20.09 -4.05
C ARG A 99 -7.07 19.75 -2.78
N ILE A 100 -7.16 18.49 -2.34
CA ILE A 100 -6.50 18.00 -1.12
C ILE A 100 -5.09 17.50 -1.44
N GLN A 101 -4.97 16.68 -2.49
CA GLN A 101 -3.72 15.99 -2.82
C GLN A 101 -2.93 16.71 -3.93
N PRO A 102 -1.59 16.75 -3.82
CA PRO A 102 -0.73 17.38 -4.83
C PRO A 102 -0.74 16.64 -6.17
N PHE A 103 -1.03 15.34 -6.17
CA PHE A 103 -1.19 14.47 -7.33
C PHE A 103 -2.20 13.36 -7.00
N TRP A 104 -2.74 12.67 -8.00
CA TRP A 104 -3.65 11.54 -7.81
C TRP A 104 -2.99 10.24 -8.26
N ILE A 105 -3.09 9.19 -7.45
CA ILE A 105 -2.37 7.94 -7.67
C ILE A 105 -2.76 7.28 -9.00
N GLU A 106 -4.04 7.26 -9.34
CA GLU A 106 -4.50 6.68 -10.60
C GLU A 106 -3.98 7.45 -11.82
N GLU A 107 -3.92 8.79 -11.78
CA GLU A 107 -3.34 9.59 -12.87
C GLU A 107 -1.87 9.24 -13.11
N GLU A 108 -1.07 9.20 -12.05
CA GLU A 108 0.36 8.87 -12.13
C GLU A 108 0.57 7.40 -12.54
N ALA A 109 -0.17 6.47 -11.95
CA ALA A 109 -0.03 5.04 -12.23
C ALA A 109 -0.32 4.69 -13.70
N ARG A 110 -1.30 5.37 -14.32
CA ARG A 110 -1.66 5.17 -15.74
C ARG A 110 -0.58 5.63 -16.71
N GLN A 111 0.36 6.46 -16.28
CA GLN A 111 1.51 6.89 -17.09
C GLN A 111 2.68 5.89 -17.05
N ILE A 112 2.64 4.93 -16.12
CA ILE A 112 3.72 3.94 -15.95
C ILE A 112 3.50 2.77 -16.92
N GLU A 113 4.30 2.75 -17.99
CA GLU A 113 4.30 1.65 -18.95
C GLU A 113 4.70 0.31 -18.30
N GLY A 114 4.18 -0.79 -18.85
CA GLY A 114 4.50 -2.14 -18.39
C GLY A 114 3.85 -2.53 -17.07
N THR A 115 2.91 -1.74 -16.54
CA THR A 115 2.11 -2.09 -15.36
C THR A 115 0.62 -2.06 -15.69
N ASN A 116 -0.22 -2.70 -14.87
CA ASN A 116 -1.67 -2.72 -15.06
C ASN A 116 -2.39 -2.17 -13.81
N PHE A 117 -2.71 -0.88 -13.81
CA PHE A 117 -3.48 -0.26 -12.74
C PHE A 117 -4.99 -0.39 -12.98
N VAL A 118 -5.70 -1.01 -12.04
CA VAL A 118 -7.14 -1.28 -12.13
C VAL A 118 -7.89 -0.66 -10.95
N VAL A 119 -9.13 -0.24 -11.20
CA VAL A 119 -10.04 0.35 -10.20
C VAL A 119 -11.44 -0.21 -10.39
N ASP A 120 -12.22 -0.20 -9.31
CA ASP A 120 -13.65 -0.56 -9.27
C ASP A 120 -14.47 0.60 -8.65
N GLN A 121 -15.77 0.40 -8.48
CA GLN A 121 -16.71 1.38 -7.96
C GLN A 121 -16.31 1.90 -6.56
N PRO A 122 -16.46 3.21 -6.31
CA PRO A 122 -16.26 3.79 -4.98
C PRO A 122 -17.10 3.10 -3.91
N PHE A 123 -16.59 3.12 -2.68
CA PHE A 123 -17.30 2.63 -1.49
C PHE A 123 -17.65 1.14 -1.48
N ARG A 124 -16.99 0.33 -2.33
CA ARG A 124 -17.13 -1.13 -2.39
C ARG A 124 -15.78 -1.79 -2.22
N GLU A 125 -15.72 -2.94 -1.54
CA GLU A 125 -14.48 -3.69 -1.42
C GLU A 125 -13.87 -4.03 -2.79
N PHE A 126 -12.60 -3.63 -2.97
CA PHE A 126 -11.81 -3.98 -4.15
C PHE A 126 -10.34 -4.10 -3.78
N ALA A 127 -9.78 -5.30 -3.97
CA ALA A 127 -8.39 -5.60 -3.68
C ALA A 127 -7.84 -6.57 -4.73
N VAL A 128 -6.56 -6.39 -5.06
CA VAL A 128 -5.83 -7.15 -6.07
C VAL A 128 -4.64 -7.84 -5.42
N ARG A 129 -4.39 -9.09 -5.81
CA ARG A 129 -3.16 -9.80 -5.48
C ARG A 129 -2.44 -10.20 -6.76
N ASP A 130 -1.17 -9.84 -6.85
CA ASP A 130 -0.24 -10.28 -7.90
C ASP A 130 1.00 -10.89 -7.23
N GLY A 131 1.06 -12.22 -7.22
CA GLY A 131 2.09 -12.97 -6.51
C GLY A 131 2.06 -12.72 -5.00
N LEU A 132 3.07 -11.99 -4.51
CA LEU A 132 3.24 -11.64 -3.10
C LEU A 132 2.81 -10.18 -2.79
N LEU A 133 2.46 -9.40 -3.82
CA LEU A 133 1.96 -8.03 -3.65
C LEU A 133 0.44 -8.07 -3.54
N VAL A 134 -0.09 -7.48 -2.48
CA VAL A 134 -1.51 -7.20 -2.28
C VAL A 134 -1.73 -5.70 -2.28
N THR A 135 -2.75 -5.24 -2.99
CA THR A 135 -3.17 -3.84 -3.00
C THR A 135 -4.68 -3.74 -2.77
N GLY A 136 -5.12 -2.72 -2.04
CA GLY A 136 -6.53 -2.43 -1.82
C GLY A 136 -6.86 -0.99 -2.20
N GLN A 137 -7.97 -0.78 -2.89
CA GLN A 137 -8.32 0.54 -3.45
C GLN A 137 -8.55 1.59 -2.38
N GLN A 138 -9.39 1.32 -1.38
CA GLN A 138 -9.84 2.33 -0.42
C GLN A 138 -10.22 1.74 0.95
N GLN A 139 -10.77 2.55 1.87
CA GLN A 139 -11.05 2.18 3.27
C GLN A 139 -11.90 0.90 3.46
N PHE A 140 -12.89 0.64 2.62
CA PHE A 140 -13.73 -0.56 2.60
C PHE A 140 -13.00 -1.79 2.02
N SER A 141 -11.84 -1.62 1.38
CA SER A 141 -11.05 -2.73 0.84
C SER A 141 -10.17 -3.42 1.88
N GLY A 142 -10.08 -2.90 3.11
CA GLY A 142 -9.18 -3.45 4.14
C GLY A 142 -9.42 -4.92 4.46
N ALA A 143 -10.68 -5.33 4.58
CA ALA A 143 -11.04 -6.73 4.83
C ALA A 143 -10.73 -7.64 3.64
N ALA A 144 -10.96 -7.18 2.41
CA ALA A 144 -10.61 -7.91 1.19
C ALA A 144 -9.09 -8.08 1.05
N ALA A 145 -8.31 -7.01 1.27
CA ALA A 145 -6.85 -7.07 1.26
C ALA A 145 -6.32 -8.03 2.34
N ALA A 146 -6.88 -8.00 3.56
CA ALA A 146 -6.50 -8.93 4.62
C ALA A 146 -6.77 -10.39 4.25
N ARG A 147 -7.91 -10.69 3.60
CA ARG A 147 -8.22 -12.05 3.10
C ARG A 147 -7.17 -12.52 2.09
N LEU A 148 -6.79 -11.68 1.12
CA LEU A 148 -5.75 -12.00 0.13
C LEU A 148 -4.37 -12.23 0.77
N VAL A 149 -4.04 -11.46 1.82
CA VAL A 149 -2.80 -11.69 2.59
C VAL A 149 -2.82 -13.05 3.30
N ILE A 150 -3.95 -13.43 3.91
CA ILE A 150 -4.08 -14.72 4.59
C ILE A 150 -3.93 -15.87 3.59
N GLU A 151 -4.58 -15.77 2.43
CA GLU A 151 -4.47 -16.73 1.35
C GLU A 151 -3.02 -16.86 0.85
N ALA A 152 -2.32 -15.73 0.68
CA ALA A 152 -0.92 -15.71 0.27
C ALA A 152 0.04 -16.37 1.28
N LEU A 153 -0.37 -16.44 2.55
CA LEU A 153 0.36 -17.14 3.61
C LEU A 153 0.01 -18.63 3.69
N GLY A 154 -0.86 -19.15 2.82
CA GLY A 154 -1.26 -20.56 2.76
C GLY A 154 -2.15 -20.98 3.92
N ARG A 155 -3.16 -20.17 4.25
CA ARG A 155 -4.07 -20.36 5.38
C ARG A 155 -5.53 -20.33 4.98
#